data_AF-A0A8J2E882-F1
#
_entry.id   AF-A0A8J2E882-F1
#
_cell.length_a   1.000
_cell.length_b   1.000
_cell.length_c   1.000
_cell.angle_alpha   90.00
_cell.angle_beta   90.00
_cell.angle_gamma   90.00
#
_symmetry.space_group_name_H-M   'P 1'
#
loop_
_entity.id
_entity.type
_entity.pdbx_description
1 polymer ?
#
loop_
_entity_poly.entity_id
_entity_poly.type
_entity_poly.pdbx_seq_one_letter_code
_entity_poly.pdbx_strand_id
1 'polypeptide(L)'
;MQVDFGDIVFPAHLEIPRPRVLPEFSRLAHGLRSGNISILDSKTLYIPNLHYDGAGPDAYFWVGTGPEPNTMGFKVPNEVGGLTKLRGYQGEDIEIVLPGNLTVFDIDWLSVWCVQYKHNFGHVMIPKDLDVPPALGQTKITTSSSPPIAPMPPITLTELSNCKELLDGRVQVQWELMGEDVQIRVSGRIREDQYIAFGLSGREGRREMTGGDVVVVGYDKRKKRFFAEDYYLSDLAQCDGRKGVCPDERVGGKNDAVLIDGERKNGVTTVTYMRPLSTNEPEKDRMIPNGATSIIAAIGTLNSRGEANAHTQSDRTDEDIKIDFTSKNVHECINSLYDIPNEEIELDAWPIETIIDENNLTARIGQTGGKRGYSKITGQPSWGICWYINDLLIPEITVERGQTYTFIVEGGVDPSNPARYHPLYITASPEGGFGQKTDEQQRDERVFAGVDWNDEGYPYPTAAGRFCEWAHKTVDMSENSLTFASFFDTLRLDCDQGEPAKLVWTVAPDTPDLVYYQCYTHKNLGWKIHVKDPGYKSELTAASDSIMSSSLITLLIITGIHSLLR
;
A
#
# COMPACT_ATOMS: atom_id res chain seq x y z
N MET A 1 -48.18 -9.19 -47.08
CA MET A 1 -47.18 -10.27 -46.98
C MET A 1 -46.66 -10.22 -45.55
N GLN A 2 -47.01 -11.20 -44.72
CA GLN A 2 -46.56 -11.24 -43.33
C GLN A 2 -45.18 -11.90 -43.37
N VAL A 3 -44.14 -11.12 -43.10
CA VAL A 3 -42.76 -11.61 -43.08
C VAL A 3 -42.52 -12.14 -41.68
N ASP A 4 -42.22 -13.43 -41.59
CA ASP A 4 -41.68 -14.04 -40.39
C ASP A 4 -40.19 -13.68 -40.31
N PHE A 5 -39.78 -13.10 -39.19
CA PHE A 5 -38.39 -12.68 -38.94
C PHE A 5 -37.63 -13.72 -38.09
N GLY A 6 -38.25 -14.86 -37.76
CA GLY A 6 -37.63 -16.01 -37.12
C GLY A 6 -38.58 -16.77 -36.20
N ASP A 7 -38.60 -18.09 -36.32
CA ASP A 7 -39.27 -19.02 -35.41
C ASP A 7 -38.26 -19.78 -34.54
N ILE A 8 -38.67 -20.10 -33.31
CA ILE A 8 -37.92 -20.98 -32.41
C ILE A 8 -38.81 -22.17 -32.04
N VAL A 9 -38.34 -23.37 -32.36
CA VAL A 9 -39.06 -24.63 -32.07
C VAL A 9 -38.50 -25.21 -30.78
N PHE A 10 -39.30 -25.20 -29.72
CA PHE A 10 -38.93 -25.84 -28.47
C PHE A 10 -39.14 -27.36 -28.56
N PRO A 11 -38.20 -28.19 -28.04
CA PRO A 11 -38.40 -29.63 -27.95
C PRO A 11 -39.64 -29.96 -27.12
N ALA A 12 -40.42 -30.97 -27.54
CA ALA A 12 -41.62 -31.40 -26.82
C ALA A 12 -41.36 -31.91 -25.38
N HIS A 13 -40.09 -32.17 -25.05
CA HIS A 13 -39.64 -32.65 -23.74
C HIS A 13 -38.63 -31.70 -23.07
N LEU A 14 -38.72 -30.39 -23.34
CA LEU A 14 -37.90 -29.41 -22.63
C LEU A 14 -38.25 -29.42 -21.13
N GLU A 15 -37.31 -29.88 -20.31
CA GLU A 15 -37.40 -29.73 -18.86
C GLU A 15 -37.07 -28.29 -18.50
N ILE A 16 -38.07 -27.58 -17.95
CA ILE A 16 -37.93 -26.18 -17.56
C ILE A 16 -37.31 -26.16 -16.16
N PRO A 17 -36.24 -25.38 -15.93
CA PRO A 17 -35.65 -25.21 -14.61
C PRO A 17 -36.69 -24.77 -13.58
N ARG A 18 -36.62 -25.31 -12.35
CA ARG A 18 -37.60 -25.01 -11.29
C ARG A 18 -36.89 -24.72 -9.96
N PRO A 19 -37.51 -23.91 -9.07
CA PRO A 19 -37.00 -23.75 -7.72
C PRO A 19 -36.80 -25.10 -7.02
N ARG A 20 -35.68 -25.23 -6.32
CA ARG A 20 -35.29 -26.46 -5.61
C ARG A 20 -35.53 -26.29 -4.12
N VAL A 21 -36.24 -27.23 -3.51
CA VAL A 21 -36.44 -27.25 -2.05
C VAL A 21 -35.37 -28.11 -1.39
N LEU A 22 -34.77 -27.58 -0.34
CA LEU A 22 -33.78 -28.17 0.54
C LEU A 22 -34.41 -28.42 1.93
N PRO A 23 -33.81 -29.29 2.76
CA PRO A 23 -34.18 -29.43 4.16
C PRO A 23 -34.01 -28.12 4.97
N GLU A 24 -34.53 -28.10 6.20
CA GLU A 24 -34.25 -27.03 7.16
C GLU A 24 -32.75 -26.98 7.55
N PHE A 25 -32.33 -25.87 8.16
CA PHE A 25 -31.02 -25.82 8.82
C PHE A 25 -30.87 -26.93 9.86
N SER A 26 -29.70 -27.58 9.89
CA SER A 26 -29.33 -28.43 11.02
C SER A 26 -29.30 -27.61 12.32
N ARG A 27 -29.75 -28.22 13.42
CA ARG A 27 -29.94 -27.54 14.70
C ARG A 27 -28.76 -27.82 15.62
N LEU A 28 -27.70 -27.02 15.53
CA LEU A 28 -26.46 -27.25 16.30
C LEU A 28 -26.37 -26.35 17.53
N ALA A 29 -26.58 -25.04 17.37
CA ALA A 29 -26.45 -24.07 18.46
C ALA A 29 -27.41 -22.88 18.30
N HIS A 30 -27.52 -22.08 19.36
CA HIS A 30 -28.20 -20.78 19.36
C HIS A 30 -29.67 -20.78 18.90
N GLY A 31 -30.35 -21.90 19.13
CA GLY A 31 -31.77 -22.07 18.76
C GLY A 31 -32.04 -21.99 17.26
N LEU A 32 -31.01 -22.11 16.41
CA LEU A 32 -31.15 -22.00 14.95
C LEU A 32 -32.07 -23.09 14.41
N ARG A 33 -33.13 -22.67 13.71
CA ARG A 33 -34.05 -23.54 12.96
C ARG A 33 -34.76 -22.74 11.89
N SER A 34 -35.24 -23.42 10.85
CA SER A 34 -36.01 -22.82 9.77
C SER A 34 -37.06 -23.81 9.26
N GLY A 35 -37.93 -23.38 8.36
CA GLY A 35 -38.61 -24.30 7.45
C GLY A 35 -37.65 -24.80 6.35
N ASN A 36 -38.21 -25.56 5.41
CA ASN A 36 -37.47 -26.03 4.24
C ASN A 36 -37.01 -24.86 3.38
N ILE A 37 -35.72 -24.78 3.13
CA ILE A 37 -35.09 -23.68 2.38
C ILE A 37 -35.34 -23.89 0.89
N SER A 38 -35.62 -22.84 0.13
CA SER A 38 -35.83 -22.94 -1.32
C SER A 38 -34.79 -22.15 -2.09
N ILE A 39 -34.09 -22.79 -3.02
CA ILE A 39 -33.29 -22.10 -4.03
C ILE A 39 -34.25 -21.65 -5.12
N LEU A 40 -34.44 -20.33 -5.24
CA LEU A 40 -35.40 -19.75 -6.20
C LEU A 40 -34.79 -19.63 -7.60
N ASP A 41 -33.52 -19.24 -7.67
CA ASP A 41 -32.75 -19.06 -8.90
C ASP A 41 -31.25 -19.32 -8.64
N SER A 42 -30.39 -19.01 -9.60
CA SER A 42 -28.94 -19.24 -9.50
C SER A 42 -28.22 -18.46 -8.38
N LYS A 43 -28.86 -17.51 -7.68
CA LYS A 43 -28.28 -16.69 -6.60
C LYS A 43 -29.16 -16.53 -5.36
N THR A 44 -30.47 -16.69 -5.46
CA THR A 44 -31.43 -16.32 -4.41
C THR A 44 -31.88 -17.55 -3.62
N LEU A 45 -31.73 -17.48 -2.29
CA LEU A 45 -32.22 -18.50 -1.35
C LEU A 45 -33.30 -17.91 -0.45
N TYR A 46 -34.45 -18.58 -0.41
CA TYR A 46 -35.56 -18.27 0.48
C TYR A 46 -35.54 -19.17 1.71
N ILE A 47 -35.54 -18.57 2.90
CA ILE A 47 -35.46 -19.23 4.19
C ILE A 47 -36.73 -18.89 4.97
N PRO A 48 -37.73 -19.79 5.00
CA PRO A 48 -38.95 -19.55 5.75
C PRO A 48 -38.77 -19.82 7.24
N ASN A 49 -39.57 -19.17 8.07
CA ASN A 49 -39.74 -19.43 9.50
C ASN A 49 -38.41 -19.49 10.29
N LEU A 50 -37.45 -18.65 9.93
CA LEU A 50 -36.13 -18.59 10.54
C LEU A 50 -36.24 -18.17 12.00
N HIS A 51 -35.62 -18.94 12.87
CA HIS A 51 -35.41 -18.61 14.27
C HIS A 51 -33.94 -18.72 14.60
N TYR A 52 -33.44 -17.74 15.36
CA TYR A 52 -32.08 -17.70 15.89
C TYR A 52 -32.06 -16.72 17.07
N ASP A 53 -31.39 -17.07 18.17
CA ASP A 53 -31.45 -16.30 19.41
C ASP A 53 -30.67 -14.97 19.38
N GLY A 54 -29.85 -14.73 18.36
CA GLY A 54 -29.04 -13.50 18.22
C GLY A 54 -27.82 -13.43 19.17
N ALA A 55 -27.58 -14.47 19.98
CA ALA A 55 -26.60 -14.46 21.04
C ALA A 55 -25.17 -14.75 20.57
N GLY A 56 -24.99 -15.29 19.35
CA GLY A 56 -23.67 -15.43 18.75
C GLY A 56 -23.02 -14.05 18.54
N PRO A 57 -21.80 -13.82 19.04
CA PRO A 57 -21.22 -12.47 19.05
C PRO A 57 -20.80 -11.97 17.66
N ASP A 58 -20.64 -12.87 16.69
CA ASP A 58 -20.11 -12.55 15.36
C ASP A 58 -20.66 -13.54 14.30
N ALA A 59 -21.98 -13.67 14.23
CA ALA A 59 -22.69 -14.67 13.44
C ALA A 59 -23.21 -14.12 12.10
N TYR A 60 -23.05 -14.88 11.01
CA TYR A 60 -23.42 -14.48 9.65
C TYR A 60 -24.02 -15.63 8.85
N PHE A 61 -24.75 -15.30 7.78
CA PHE A 61 -24.95 -16.24 6.69
C PHE A 61 -23.61 -16.48 6.00
N TRP A 62 -23.28 -17.74 5.80
CA TRP A 62 -21.95 -18.20 5.42
C TRP A 62 -22.09 -19.33 4.42
N VAL A 63 -21.36 -19.26 3.31
CA VAL A 63 -21.39 -20.29 2.27
C VAL A 63 -19.98 -20.70 1.91
N GLY A 64 -19.80 -21.90 1.39
CA GLY A 64 -18.46 -22.31 0.98
C GLY A 64 -18.46 -23.68 0.35
N THR A 65 -17.26 -24.18 0.10
CA THR A 65 -17.02 -25.50 -0.49
C THR A 65 -16.46 -26.47 0.54
N GLY A 66 -16.52 -27.76 0.22
CA GLY A 66 -16.12 -28.86 1.08
C GLY A 66 -17.29 -29.60 1.72
N PRO A 67 -16.99 -30.68 2.47
CA PRO A 67 -18.01 -31.57 3.03
C PRO A 67 -18.78 -30.96 4.20
N GLU A 68 -18.22 -29.94 4.88
CA GLU A 68 -18.84 -29.27 6.04
C GLU A 68 -18.46 -27.78 6.09
N PRO A 69 -19.28 -26.93 6.74
CA PRO A 69 -18.98 -25.54 7.01
C PRO A 69 -17.67 -25.34 7.78
N ASN A 70 -16.85 -24.42 7.29
CA ASN A 70 -15.53 -24.16 7.82
C ASN A 70 -15.15 -22.67 7.69
N THR A 71 -13.97 -22.33 8.22
CA THR A 71 -13.47 -20.94 8.29
C THR A 71 -13.16 -20.31 6.94
N MET A 72 -13.03 -21.09 5.87
CA MET A 72 -12.70 -20.59 4.52
C MET A 72 -13.95 -20.23 3.69
N GLY A 73 -15.14 -20.25 4.30
CA GLY A 73 -16.34 -19.80 3.62
C GLY A 73 -16.40 -18.29 3.39
N PHE A 74 -17.45 -17.87 2.69
CA PHE A 74 -17.75 -16.51 2.28
C PHE A 74 -18.99 -16.01 3.00
N LYS A 75 -18.92 -14.76 3.42
CA LYS A 75 -20.02 -14.04 4.06
C LYS A 75 -21.12 -13.72 3.04
N VAL A 76 -22.36 -14.03 3.36
CA VAL A 76 -23.52 -13.70 2.53
C VAL A 76 -24.29 -12.54 3.18
N PRO A 77 -24.68 -11.51 2.40
CA PRO A 77 -25.55 -10.45 2.90
C PRO A 77 -26.84 -10.99 3.51
N ASN A 78 -27.31 -10.34 4.57
CA ASN A 78 -28.60 -10.65 5.21
C ASN A 78 -29.78 -10.15 4.36
N GLU A 79 -31.00 -10.26 4.90
CA GLU A 79 -32.26 -9.95 4.19
C GLU A 79 -32.39 -8.47 3.77
N VAL A 80 -31.61 -7.57 4.37
CA VAL A 80 -31.56 -6.15 4.00
C VAL A 80 -30.34 -5.80 3.14
N GLY A 81 -29.57 -6.80 2.70
CA GLY A 81 -28.35 -6.62 1.90
C GLY A 81 -27.13 -6.17 2.72
N GLY A 82 -27.19 -6.23 4.06
CA GLY A 82 -26.09 -5.86 4.94
C GLY A 82 -25.18 -7.04 5.29
N LEU A 83 -23.90 -6.76 5.56
CA LEU A 83 -22.92 -7.74 6.04
C LEU A 83 -22.71 -7.62 7.57
N THR A 84 -23.64 -7.02 8.30
CA THR A 84 -23.55 -6.89 9.76
C THR A 84 -23.92 -8.20 10.47
N LYS A 85 -23.55 -8.31 11.75
CA LYS A 85 -23.87 -9.47 12.60
C LYS A 85 -25.38 -9.75 12.52
N LEU A 86 -25.75 -11.03 12.36
CA LEU A 86 -27.14 -11.46 12.39
C LEU A 86 -27.79 -11.11 13.72
N ARG A 87 -28.93 -10.42 13.62
CA ARG A 87 -29.85 -10.22 14.74
C ARG A 87 -30.55 -11.52 15.10
N GLY A 88 -31.28 -11.51 16.22
CA GLY A 88 -32.22 -12.58 16.51
C GLY A 88 -33.38 -12.61 15.51
N TYR A 89 -33.83 -13.80 15.16
CA TYR A 89 -35.01 -14.05 14.32
C TYR A 89 -36.04 -14.84 15.12
N GLN A 90 -37.32 -14.49 14.99
CA GLN A 90 -38.44 -15.13 15.70
C GLN A 90 -39.54 -15.58 14.74
N GLY A 91 -39.21 -16.49 13.83
CA GLY A 91 -40.16 -17.08 12.89
C GLY A 91 -40.41 -16.20 11.68
N GLU A 92 -39.34 -15.72 11.07
CA GLU A 92 -39.39 -14.78 9.96
C GLU A 92 -39.05 -15.45 8.63
N ASP A 93 -39.69 -14.99 7.56
CA ASP A 93 -39.43 -15.43 6.21
C ASP A 93 -38.48 -14.44 5.54
N ILE A 94 -37.31 -14.91 5.10
CA ILE A 94 -36.29 -14.05 4.50
C ILE A 94 -35.81 -14.58 3.17
N GLU A 95 -35.30 -13.66 2.34
CA GLU A 95 -34.56 -13.98 1.12
C GLU A 95 -33.15 -13.42 1.25
N ILE A 96 -32.16 -14.22 0.89
CA ILE A 96 -30.76 -13.81 0.83
C ILE A 96 -30.23 -14.06 -0.57
N VAL A 97 -29.35 -13.17 -1.03
CA VAL A 97 -28.77 -13.20 -2.36
C VAL A 97 -27.27 -13.38 -2.24
N LEU A 98 -26.72 -14.37 -2.97
CA LEU A 98 -25.28 -14.63 -2.99
C LEU A 98 -24.51 -13.42 -3.56
N PRO A 99 -23.38 -13.01 -2.92
CA PRO A 99 -22.68 -11.78 -3.27
C PRO A 99 -21.80 -11.92 -4.52
N GLY A 100 -21.51 -10.79 -5.16
CA GLY A 100 -20.59 -10.72 -6.29
C GLY A 100 -21.00 -11.65 -7.44
N ASN A 101 -20.05 -12.45 -7.92
CA ASN A 101 -20.27 -13.43 -8.98
C ASN A 101 -20.62 -14.84 -8.48
N LEU A 102 -20.76 -15.04 -7.17
CA LEU A 102 -21.09 -16.36 -6.61
C LEU A 102 -22.50 -16.80 -7.03
N THR A 103 -22.63 -18.08 -7.34
CA THR A 103 -23.90 -18.75 -7.64
C THR A 103 -24.07 -19.98 -6.75
N VAL A 104 -25.30 -20.52 -6.71
CA VAL A 104 -25.60 -21.76 -5.97
C VAL A 104 -24.82 -22.96 -6.50
N PHE A 105 -24.30 -22.89 -7.72
CA PHE A 105 -23.46 -23.92 -8.32
C PHE A 105 -22.03 -23.92 -7.74
N ASP A 106 -21.57 -22.78 -7.22
CA ASP A 106 -20.21 -22.58 -6.70
C ASP A 106 -20.05 -22.97 -5.22
N ILE A 107 -21.15 -23.32 -4.54
CA ILE A 107 -21.17 -23.59 -3.10
C ILE A 107 -21.64 -25.03 -2.82
N ASP A 108 -21.17 -25.59 -1.70
CA ASP A 108 -21.52 -26.93 -1.21
C ASP A 108 -22.46 -26.89 -0.01
N TRP A 109 -22.51 -25.76 0.70
CA TRP A 109 -23.33 -25.59 1.89
C TRP A 109 -23.69 -24.12 2.14
N LEU A 110 -24.81 -23.90 2.83
CA LEU A 110 -25.22 -22.64 3.44
C LEU A 110 -25.31 -22.84 4.95
N SER A 111 -24.74 -21.93 5.74
CA SER A 111 -24.63 -22.02 7.18
C SER A 111 -24.92 -20.69 7.86
N VAL A 112 -25.36 -20.75 9.12
CA VAL A 112 -25.14 -19.65 10.07
C VAL A 112 -23.88 -19.95 10.85
N TRP A 113 -22.86 -19.14 10.65
CA TRP A 113 -21.51 -19.36 11.18
C TRP A 113 -21.07 -18.19 12.05
N CYS A 114 -20.53 -18.49 13.23
CA CYS A 114 -19.84 -17.51 14.05
C CYS A 114 -18.36 -17.47 13.72
N VAL A 115 -17.91 -16.35 13.16
CA VAL A 115 -16.52 -16.16 12.73
C VAL A 115 -15.59 -16.07 13.94
N GLN A 116 -15.95 -15.28 14.96
CA GLN A 116 -15.16 -15.14 16.19
C GLN A 116 -14.83 -16.48 16.86
N TYR A 117 -15.80 -17.39 17.01
CA TYR A 117 -15.58 -18.69 17.66
C TYR A 117 -15.34 -19.83 16.68
N LYS A 118 -15.28 -19.55 15.37
CA LYS A 118 -15.11 -20.56 14.31
C LYS A 118 -16.11 -21.71 14.46
N HIS A 119 -17.36 -21.39 14.76
CA HIS A 119 -18.37 -22.36 15.17
C HIS A 119 -19.60 -22.30 14.27
N ASN A 120 -19.99 -23.45 13.73
CA ASN A 120 -21.20 -23.65 12.96
C ASN A 120 -22.43 -23.74 13.87
N PHE A 121 -23.39 -22.83 13.72
CA PHE A 121 -24.65 -22.88 14.48
C PHE A 121 -25.70 -23.74 13.81
N GLY A 122 -25.49 -24.03 12.52
CA GLY A 122 -26.27 -24.93 11.72
C GLY A 122 -26.12 -24.61 10.25
N HIS A 123 -26.39 -25.60 9.42
CA HIS A 123 -26.17 -25.56 7.98
C HIS A 123 -27.09 -26.51 7.21
N VAL A 124 -27.18 -26.28 5.91
CA VAL A 124 -27.81 -27.14 4.92
C VAL A 124 -26.83 -27.38 3.77
N MET A 125 -26.79 -28.59 3.25
CA MET A 125 -25.96 -28.94 2.09
C MET A 125 -26.68 -28.57 0.79
N ILE A 126 -25.92 -28.05 -0.17
CA ILE A 126 -26.39 -27.69 -1.50
C ILE A 126 -26.07 -28.87 -2.45
N PRO A 127 -27.09 -29.51 -3.06
CA PRO A 127 -26.86 -30.60 -4.00
C PRO A 127 -26.20 -30.08 -5.29
N LYS A 128 -25.48 -30.94 -6.01
CA LYS A 128 -24.80 -30.55 -7.26
C LYS A 128 -25.64 -30.74 -8.51
N ASP A 129 -26.68 -31.56 -8.45
CA ASP A 129 -27.69 -31.77 -9.48
C ASP A 129 -28.78 -30.67 -9.41
N LEU A 130 -28.37 -29.40 -9.51
CA LEU A 130 -29.30 -28.27 -9.54
C LEU A 130 -29.66 -27.89 -10.98
N ASP A 131 -30.96 -27.80 -11.25
CA ASP A 131 -31.52 -27.22 -12.48
C ASP A 131 -32.52 -26.12 -12.08
N VAL A 132 -31.95 -24.98 -11.67
CA VAL A 132 -32.70 -23.82 -11.16
C VAL A 132 -32.66 -22.68 -12.18
N PRO A 133 -33.70 -21.82 -12.24
CA PRO A 133 -33.76 -20.70 -13.17
C PRO A 133 -32.55 -19.75 -13.06
N PRO A 134 -32.17 -19.05 -14.14
CA PRO A 134 -31.17 -17.99 -14.07
C PRO A 134 -31.68 -16.79 -13.27
N ALA A 135 -30.82 -16.17 -12.46
CA ALA A 135 -31.13 -14.97 -11.69
C ALA A 135 -31.25 -13.73 -12.62
N LEU A 136 -32.44 -13.50 -13.18
CA LEU A 136 -32.74 -12.37 -14.09
C LEU A 136 -33.23 -11.10 -13.38
N GLY A 137 -32.98 -10.97 -12.08
CA GLY A 137 -33.44 -9.82 -11.28
C GLY A 137 -34.97 -9.70 -11.16
N GLN A 138 -35.71 -10.75 -11.52
CA GLN A 138 -37.17 -10.82 -11.52
C GLN A 138 -37.62 -12.01 -10.68
N THR A 139 -37.78 -11.85 -9.37
CA THR A 139 -38.79 -12.57 -8.56
C THR A 139 -38.84 -11.98 -7.15
N LYS A 140 -39.58 -10.87 -6.98
CA LYS A 140 -40.30 -10.61 -5.72
C LYS A 140 -41.68 -11.24 -5.88
N ILE A 141 -41.95 -12.35 -5.22
CA ILE A 141 -43.32 -12.89 -5.13
C ILE A 141 -44.05 -12.08 -4.06
N THR A 142 -44.91 -11.17 -4.53
CA THR A 142 -45.75 -10.28 -3.73
C THR A 142 -46.80 -11.09 -2.94
N THR A 143 -46.65 -11.21 -1.62
CA THR A 143 -47.79 -11.48 -0.73
C THR A 143 -48.46 -10.16 -0.36
N SER A 144 -49.74 -10.09 -0.66
CA SER A 144 -50.63 -8.94 -0.62
C SER A 144 -50.84 -8.35 0.79
N SER A 145 -50.43 -7.08 0.99
CA SER A 145 -51.27 -5.99 1.54
C SER A 145 -50.42 -4.76 1.91
N SER A 146 -50.14 -3.88 0.95
CA SER A 146 -49.87 -2.43 1.16
C SER A 146 -49.77 -1.71 -0.19
N PRO A 147 -50.08 -0.39 -0.26
CA PRO A 147 -50.20 0.34 -1.53
C PRO A 147 -48.85 0.45 -2.27
N PRO A 148 -48.86 0.67 -3.60
CA PRO A 148 -47.67 0.56 -4.44
C PRO A 148 -46.66 1.66 -4.10
N ILE A 149 -45.52 1.26 -3.54
CA ILE A 149 -44.31 2.08 -3.59
C ILE A 149 -43.78 1.95 -5.03
N ALA A 150 -43.52 3.10 -5.64
CA ALA A 150 -43.01 3.26 -6.99
C ALA A 150 -41.85 2.29 -7.29
N PRO A 151 -41.68 1.86 -8.56
CA PRO A 151 -40.59 0.97 -8.94
C PRO A 151 -39.25 1.58 -8.52
N MET A 152 -38.50 0.86 -7.67
CA MET A 152 -37.12 1.23 -7.34
C MET A 152 -36.28 1.20 -8.63
N PRO A 153 -35.46 2.23 -8.85
CA PRO A 153 -34.54 2.27 -9.98
C PRO A 153 -33.47 1.17 -9.85
N PRO A 154 -32.77 0.83 -10.95
CA PRO A 154 -31.64 -0.10 -10.90
C PRO A 154 -30.61 0.38 -9.87
N ILE A 155 -29.84 -0.55 -9.28
CA ILE A 155 -28.75 -0.25 -8.35
C ILE A 155 -27.74 0.65 -9.08
N THR A 156 -27.94 1.95 -8.97
CA THR A 156 -26.95 2.97 -9.21
C THR A 156 -25.92 2.81 -8.10
N LEU A 157 -24.62 2.85 -8.42
CA LEU A 157 -23.61 3.25 -7.43
C LEU A 157 -24.22 4.42 -6.66
N THR A 158 -24.45 4.23 -5.36
CA THR A 158 -25.07 5.27 -4.52
C THR A 158 -24.33 6.56 -4.81
N GLU A 159 -25.02 7.59 -5.28
CA GLU A 159 -24.39 8.89 -5.47
C GLU A 159 -23.90 9.33 -4.09
N LEU A 160 -22.58 9.27 -3.88
CA LEU A 160 -21.96 9.71 -2.64
C LEU A 160 -22.15 11.23 -2.58
N SER A 161 -23.03 11.66 -1.67
CA SER A 161 -23.52 13.04 -1.63
C SER A 161 -22.49 13.99 -1.03
N ASN A 162 -21.63 13.47 -0.15
CA ASN A 162 -20.56 14.22 0.48
C ASN A 162 -19.28 14.14 -0.32
N CYS A 163 -18.58 15.26 -0.44
CA CYS A 163 -17.30 15.36 -1.10
C CYS A 163 -16.42 16.43 -0.46
N LYS A 164 -15.14 16.11 -0.26
CA LYS A 164 -14.11 17.04 0.22
C LYS A 164 -12.82 16.88 -0.59
N GLU A 165 -12.23 18.02 -0.95
CA GLU A 165 -10.91 18.09 -1.59
C GLU A 165 -9.77 18.10 -0.55
N LEU A 166 -8.70 17.41 -0.87
CA LEU A 166 -7.47 17.29 -0.09
C LEU A 166 -6.26 17.51 -1.00
N LEU A 167 -5.12 17.84 -0.41
CA LEU A 167 -3.83 18.01 -1.12
C LEU A 167 -3.92 19.00 -2.29
N ASP A 168 -4.46 20.20 -2.03
CA ASP A 168 -4.68 21.26 -3.04
C ASP A 168 -5.52 20.79 -4.23
N GLY A 169 -6.56 19.99 -3.96
CA GLY A 169 -7.49 19.46 -4.96
C GLY A 169 -6.96 18.24 -5.72
N ARG A 170 -5.74 17.74 -5.43
CA ARG A 170 -5.18 16.56 -6.10
C ARG A 170 -5.82 15.24 -5.67
N VAL A 171 -6.47 15.24 -4.51
CA VAL A 171 -7.25 14.12 -3.99
C VAL A 171 -8.66 14.61 -3.66
N GLN A 172 -9.66 13.83 -4.06
CA GLN A 172 -11.06 14.02 -3.70
C GLN A 172 -11.55 12.80 -2.95
N VAL A 173 -12.21 13.03 -1.83
CA VAL A 173 -12.83 11.99 -1.03
C VAL A 173 -14.32 12.22 -1.00
N GLN A 174 -15.06 11.22 -1.45
CA GLN A 174 -16.51 11.17 -1.37
C GLN A 174 -16.93 10.11 -0.35
N TRP A 175 -17.98 10.36 0.42
CA TRP A 175 -18.45 9.38 1.40
C TRP A 175 -19.96 9.44 1.63
N GLU A 176 -20.51 8.33 2.11
CA GLU A 176 -21.89 8.23 2.58
C GLU A 176 -21.95 7.19 3.69
N LEU A 177 -22.68 7.49 4.77
CA LEU A 177 -22.92 6.55 5.86
C LEU A 177 -24.02 5.56 5.46
N MET A 178 -23.71 4.28 5.51
CA MET A 178 -24.59 3.16 5.16
C MET A 178 -24.80 2.25 6.36
N GLY A 179 -25.71 2.65 7.26
CA GLY A 179 -25.94 1.91 8.51
C GLY A 179 -24.76 2.06 9.46
N GLU A 180 -24.06 0.96 9.73
CA GLU A 180 -22.85 0.93 10.58
C GLU A 180 -21.55 0.96 9.76
N ASP A 181 -21.64 1.04 8.44
CA ASP A 181 -20.50 1.12 7.52
C ASP A 181 -20.44 2.50 6.85
N VAL A 182 -19.25 2.95 6.48
CA VAL A 182 -19.04 4.12 5.63
C VAL A 182 -18.55 3.63 4.28
N GLN A 183 -19.28 4.00 3.21
CA GLN A 183 -18.79 3.84 1.85
C GLN A 183 -17.95 5.07 1.50
N ILE A 184 -16.70 4.85 1.11
CA ILE A 184 -15.74 5.91 0.79
C ILE A 184 -15.25 5.69 -0.64
N ARG A 185 -15.23 6.76 -1.44
CA ARG A 185 -14.57 6.80 -2.74
C ARG A 185 -13.43 7.80 -2.69
N VAL A 186 -12.24 7.32 -2.99
CA VAL A 186 -11.03 8.14 -3.08
C VAL A 186 -10.65 8.24 -4.55
N SER A 187 -10.58 9.47 -5.05
CA SER A 187 -10.20 9.79 -6.42
C SER A 187 -8.96 10.67 -6.40
N GLY A 188 -7.97 10.36 -7.22
CA GLY A 188 -6.79 11.21 -7.34
C GLY A 188 -5.99 10.94 -8.61
N ARG A 189 -5.27 11.96 -9.06
CA ARG A 189 -4.37 11.86 -10.20
C ARG A 189 -3.03 11.30 -9.75
N ILE A 190 -2.86 9.99 -9.91
CA ILE A 190 -1.67 9.24 -9.50
C ILE A 190 -1.16 8.36 -10.63
N ARG A 191 0.14 8.06 -10.66
CA ARG A 191 0.73 7.06 -11.56
C ARG A 191 0.45 5.62 -11.09
N GLU A 192 0.81 4.64 -11.92
CA GLU A 192 0.64 3.20 -11.59
C GLU A 192 1.59 2.72 -10.48
N ASP A 193 2.69 3.45 -10.24
CA ASP A 193 3.65 3.20 -9.16
C ASP A 193 3.32 3.97 -7.87
N GLN A 194 2.14 4.60 -7.79
CA GLN A 194 1.73 5.44 -6.67
C GLN A 194 0.46 4.94 -6.00
N TYR A 195 0.26 5.38 -4.75
CA TYR A 195 -0.92 5.10 -3.94
C TYR A 195 -1.53 6.39 -3.40
N ILE A 196 -2.77 6.32 -2.92
CA ILE A 196 -3.38 7.34 -2.06
C ILE A 196 -3.69 6.67 -0.72
N ALA A 197 -3.21 7.24 0.38
CA ALA A 197 -3.64 6.87 1.72
C ALA A 197 -4.68 7.88 2.19
N PHE A 198 -5.76 7.40 2.80
CA PHE A 198 -6.78 8.22 3.43
C PHE A 198 -7.35 7.52 4.67
N GLY A 199 -7.44 8.25 5.77
CA GLY A 199 -8.10 7.75 6.98
C GLY A 199 -7.94 8.66 8.19
N LEU A 200 -8.06 8.07 9.36
CA LEU A 200 -8.06 8.76 10.65
C LEU A 200 -6.65 9.17 11.07
N SER A 201 -6.54 10.39 11.58
CA SER A 201 -5.31 10.86 12.21
C SER A 201 -5.02 10.07 13.48
N GLY A 202 -3.73 9.86 13.77
CA GLY A 202 -3.28 9.23 15.00
C GLY A 202 -3.65 10.01 16.26
N ARG A 203 -4.02 11.28 16.12
CA ARG A 203 -4.51 12.10 17.22
C ARG A 203 -5.53 13.12 16.75
N GLU A 204 -6.55 13.30 17.57
CA GLU A 204 -7.59 14.31 17.32
C GLU A 204 -7.03 15.73 17.49
N GLY A 205 -7.44 16.64 16.60
CA GLY A 205 -7.02 18.05 16.58
C GLY A 205 -5.63 18.30 16.01
N ARG A 206 -5.00 17.29 15.38
CA ARG A 206 -3.67 17.40 14.80
C ARG A 206 -3.51 16.42 13.65
N ARG A 207 -2.78 16.81 12.59
CA ARG A 207 -2.19 15.86 11.64
C ARG A 207 -1.12 15.01 12.32
N GLU A 208 -1.37 13.72 12.51
CA GLU A 208 -0.43 12.82 13.16
C GLU A 208 -0.48 11.46 12.45
N MET A 209 0.66 11.07 11.87
CA MET A 209 0.77 9.81 11.14
C MET A 209 0.89 8.64 12.11
N THR A 210 1.74 8.76 13.13
CA THR A 210 1.93 7.74 14.17
C THR A 210 0.65 7.50 14.95
N GLY A 211 0.23 6.23 15.04
CA GLY A 211 -1.03 5.80 15.61
C GLY A 211 -2.25 6.08 14.73
N GLY A 212 -2.04 6.56 13.50
CA GLY A 212 -3.08 6.73 12.50
C GLY A 212 -3.51 5.39 11.89
N ASP A 213 -4.69 5.42 11.29
CA ASP A 213 -5.37 4.27 10.71
C ASP A 213 -5.91 4.73 9.36
N VAL A 214 -5.36 4.17 8.29
CA VAL A 214 -5.60 4.63 6.93
C VAL A 214 -5.81 3.48 5.97
N VAL A 215 -6.72 3.68 5.02
CA VAL A 215 -6.85 2.79 3.88
C VAL A 215 -5.96 3.30 2.76
N VAL A 216 -5.07 2.43 2.29
CA VAL A 216 -4.21 2.65 1.14
C VAL A 216 -4.89 2.09 -0.10
N VAL A 217 -5.12 2.96 -1.08
CA VAL A 217 -5.73 2.60 -2.37
C VAL A 217 -4.77 2.82 -3.53
N GLY A 218 -4.92 2.02 -4.57
CA GLY A 218 -4.10 2.15 -5.77
C GLY A 218 -4.41 1.09 -6.83
N TYR A 219 -3.52 1.00 -7.82
CA TYR A 219 -3.61 0.01 -8.89
C TYR A 219 -2.36 -0.87 -8.89
N ASP A 220 -2.53 -2.16 -8.63
CA ASP A 220 -1.45 -3.14 -8.76
C ASP A 220 -1.30 -3.54 -10.22
N LYS A 221 -0.29 -2.97 -10.89
CA LYS A 221 0.04 -3.26 -12.29
C LYS A 221 0.33 -4.74 -12.56
N ARG A 222 0.92 -5.46 -11.60
CA ARG A 222 1.34 -6.85 -11.77
C ARG A 222 0.13 -7.77 -11.71
N LYS A 223 -0.75 -7.53 -10.75
CA LYS A 223 -2.00 -8.28 -10.57
C LYS A 223 -3.13 -7.77 -11.46
N LYS A 224 -2.95 -6.61 -12.12
CA LYS A 224 -3.94 -5.92 -12.96
C LYS A 224 -5.26 -5.69 -12.23
N ARG A 225 -5.21 -5.29 -10.96
CA ARG A 225 -6.38 -5.04 -10.12
C ARG A 225 -6.19 -3.80 -9.25
N PHE A 226 -7.29 -3.14 -8.93
CA PHE A 226 -7.30 -2.14 -7.87
C PHE A 226 -7.26 -2.83 -6.50
N PHE A 227 -6.84 -2.08 -5.49
CA PHE A 227 -6.83 -2.54 -4.11
C PHE A 227 -7.24 -1.41 -3.17
N ALA A 228 -7.78 -1.81 -2.03
CA ALA A 228 -8.02 -1.00 -0.86
C ALA A 228 -7.62 -1.87 0.34
N GLU A 229 -6.54 -1.48 1.01
CA GLU A 229 -5.93 -2.26 2.09
C GLU A 229 -5.79 -1.35 3.32
N ASP A 230 -6.19 -1.86 4.47
CA ASP A 230 -6.11 -1.15 5.75
C ASP A 230 -4.70 -1.21 6.35
N TYR A 231 -4.26 -0.08 6.90
CA TYR A 231 -2.89 0.12 7.38
C TYR A 231 -2.86 0.76 8.77
N TYR A 232 -2.23 0.06 9.70
CA TYR A 232 -1.77 0.59 10.97
C TYR A 232 -0.42 1.30 10.86
N LEU A 233 -0.40 2.57 11.24
CA LEU A 233 0.76 3.46 11.15
C LEU A 233 1.51 3.55 12.49
N SER A 234 2.29 2.54 12.84
CA SER A 234 2.96 2.50 14.15
C SER A 234 4.18 3.42 14.28
N ASP A 235 4.93 3.67 13.20
CA ASP A 235 6.16 4.45 13.19
C ASP A 235 6.38 5.12 11.83
N LEU A 236 7.23 6.16 11.78
CA LEU A 236 7.63 6.83 10.54
C LEU A 236 8.72 6.03 9.79
N ALA A 237 8.46 4.75 9.53
CA ALA A 237 9.41 3.80 8.94
C ALA A 237 8.71 2.76 8.06
N GLN A 238 9.49 2.02 7.27
CA GLN A 238 8.97 0.90 6.47
C GLN A 238 8.36 -0.19 7.34
N CYS A 239 7.33 -0.84 6.82
CA CYS A 239 6.85 -2.07 7.43
C CYS A 239 7.95 -3.14 7.46
N ASP A 240 8.52 -3.35 8.64
CA ASP A 240 9.46 -4.45 8.91
C ASP A 240 8.73 -5.78 9.17
N GLY A 241 7.38 -5.76 9.18
CA GLY A 241 6.51 -6.89 9.52
C GLY A 241 6.02 -6.89 10.97
N ARG A 242 6.40 -5.90 11.77
CA ARG A 242 5.94 -5.69 13.16
C ARG A 242 5.64 -4.22 13.46
N LYS A 243 6.46 -3.31 12.96
CA LYS A 243 6.43 -1.86 13.14
C LYS A 243 6.62 -1.12 11.81
N GLY A 244 6.38 0.19 11.82
CA GLY A 244 6.34 1.06 10.65
C GLY A 244 4.92 1.26 10.10
N VAL A 245 4.86 1.56 8.81
CA VAL A 245 3.64 1.73 8.00
C VAL A 245 3.26 0.40 7.39
N CYS A 246 2.45 -0.38 8.11
CA CYS A 246 2.16 -1.77 7.75
C CYS A 246 0.71 -1.96 7.31
N PRO A 247 0.45 -2.80 6.29
CA PRO A 247 -0.87 -3.42 6.14
C PRO A 247 -1.22 -4.21 7.41
N ASP A 248 -2.47 -4.17 7.85
CA ASP A 248 -2.86 -4.77 9.13
C ASP A 248 -2.61 -6.28 9.18
N GLU A 249 -2.88 -6.97 8.07
CA GLU A 249 -2.59 -8.40 7.93
C GLU A 249 -1.11 -8.75 8.20
N ARG A 250 -0.17 -7.82 7.94
CA ARG A 250 1.26 -8.05 8.21
C ARG A 250 1.61 -7.99 9.68
N VAL A 251 0.82 -7.29 10.50
CA VAL A 251 1.05 -7.10 11.94
C VAL A 251 0.04 -7.86 12.80
N GLY A 252 -0.67 -8.81 12.18
CA GLY A 252 -1.62 -9.71 12.86
C GLY A 252 -3.04 -9.17 13.00
N GLY A 253 -3.34 -8.02 12.37
CA GLY A 253 -4.70 -7.49 12.23
C GLY A 253 -5.41 -8.01 10.99
N LYS A 254 -6.58 -7.44 10.66
CA LYS A 254 -7.34 -7.76 9.45
C LYS A 254 -7.47 -6.54 8.57
N ASN A 255 -7.62 -6.78 7.27
CA ASN A 255 -8.05 -5.73 6.37
C ASN A 255 -9.57 -5.50 6.52
N ASP A 256 -9.94 -4.39 7.17
CA ASP A 256 -11.35 -4.00 7.35
C ASP A 256 -11.91 -3.19 6.17
N ALA A 257 -11.05 -2.81 5.21
CA ALA A 257 -11.46 -2.17 3.97
C ALA A 257 -11.89 -3.20 2.91
N VAL A 258 -13.16 -3.15 2.51
CA VAL A 258 -13.71 -4.00 1.44
C VAL A 258 -13.80 -3.20 0.14
N LEU A 259 -12.98 -3.57 -0.84
CA LEU A 259 -13.03 -3.00 -2.20
C LEU A 259 -14.40 -3.27 -2.85
N ILE A 260 -15.08 -2.21 -3.29
CA ILE A 260 -16.35 -2.27 -4.02
C ILE A 260 -16.12 -2.11 -5.52
N ASP A 261 -15.37 -1.07 -5.89
CA ASP A 261 -15.12 -0.72 -7.29
C ASP A 261 -13.79 0.00 -7.45
N GLY A 262 -13.21 -0.10 -8.64
CA GLY A 262 -11.99 0.58 -8.99
C GLY A 262 -11.94 0.88 -10.47
N GLU A 263 -11.67 2.13 -10.82
CA GLU A 263 -11.49 2.56 -12.20
C GLU A 263 -10.27 3.46 -12.35
N ARG A 264 -9.70 3.45 -13.55
CA ARG A 264 -8.64 4.36 -13.93
C ARG A 264 -8.93 4.92 -15.31
N LYS A 265 -9.01 6.25 -15.41
CA LYS A 265 -9.32 6.97 -16.65
C LYS A 265 -8.46 8.22 -16.74
N ASN A 266 -7.78 8.42 -17.87
CA ASN A 266 -6.97 9.61 -18.16
C ASN A 266 -5.98 10.02 -17.04
N GLY A 267 -5.37 9.04 -16.36
CA GLY A 267 -4.41 9.26 -15.27
C GLY A 267 -5.03 9.48 -13.88
N VAL A 268 -6.36 9.55 -13.77
CA VAL A 268 -7.08 9.56 -12.50
C VAL A 268 -7.42 8.13 -12.09
N THR A 269 -7.12 7.77 -10.85
CA THR A 269 -7.54 6.51 -10.22
C THR A 269 -8.63 6.82 -9.21
N THR A 270 -9.72 6.08 -9.31
CA THR A 270 -10.87 6.17 -8.43
C THR A 270 -11.08 4.80 -7.81
N VAL A 271 -11.04 4.71 -6.48
CA VAL A 271 -11.27 3.47 -5.75
C VAL A 271 -12.38 3.70 -4.74
N THR A 272 -13.41 2.86 -4.79
CA THR A 272 -14.52 2.86 -3.84
C THR A 272 -14.40 1.63 -2.94
N TYR A 273 -14.45 1.84 -1.63
CA TYR A 273 -14.41 0.78 -0.63
C TYR A 273 -15.42 1.05 0.49
N MET A 274 -15.73 0.02 1.26
CA MET A 274 -16.51 0.11 2.50
C MET A 274 -15.61 -0.14 3.70
N ARG A 275 -15.81 0.61 4.78
CA ARG A 275 -15.13 0.42 6.07
C ARG A 275 -16.16 0.54 7.21
N PRO A 276 -16.17 -0.37 8.19
CA PRO A 276 -17.07 -0.28 9.33
C PRO A 276 -16.74 0.93 10.23
N LEU A 277 -17.74 1.51 10.89
CA LEU A 277 -17.54 2.57 11.89
C LEU A 277 -16.77 2.08 13.11
N SER A 278 -16.96 0.81 13.46
CA SER A 278 -16.34 0.16 14.60
C SER A 278 -15.72 -1.16 14.15
N THR A 279 -14.45 -1.36 14.43
CA THR A 279 -13.77 -2.63 14.21
C THR A 279 -13.63 -3.37 15.54
N ASN A 280 -13.28 -4.66 15.48
CA ASN A 280 -13.09 -5.50 16.66
C ASN A 280 -11.62 -5.56 17.13
N GLU A 281 -10.74 -4.69 16.61
CA GLU A 281 -9.29 -4.72 16.85
C GLU A 281 -8.74 -3.35 17.32
N PRO A 282 -9.14 -2.87 18.52
CA PRO A 282 -8.88 -1.49 18.98
C PRO A 282 -7.40 -1.14 19.19
N GLU A 283 -6.48 -2.11 19.11
CA GLU A 283 -5.03 -1.86 19.16
C GLU A 283 -4.45 -1.44 17.80
N LYS A 284 -5.08 -1.87 16.70
CA LYS A 284 -4.65 -1.63 15.32
C LYS A 284 -5.56 -0.65 14.61
N ASP A 285 -6.83 -0.68 14.95
CA ASP A 285 -7.81 0.15 14.29
C ASP A 285 -8.40 1.18 15.24
N ARG A 286 -8.82 2.27 14.63
CA ARG A 286 -9.51 3.38 15.25
C ARG A 286 -10.95 3.36 14.78
N MET A 287 -11.85 3.33 15.75
CA MET A 287 -13.27 3.57 15.51
C MET A 287 -13.45 4.96 14.90
N ILE A 288 -14.29 5.04 13.88
CA ILE A 288 -14.76 6.32 13.33
C ILE A 288 -15.75 6.90 14.34
N PRO A 289 -15.43 8.04 14.99
CA PRO A 289 -16.29 8.58 16.03
C PRO A 289 -17.56 9.20 15.44
N ASN A 290 -18.59 9.30 16.28
CA ASN A 290 -19.80 10.05 15.96
C ASN A 290 -19.51 11.56 16.01
N GLY A 291 -19.18 12.15 14.86
CA GLY A 291 -18.95 13.59 14.69
C GLY A 291 -17.69 13.90 13.89
N ALA A 292 -17.31 15.18 13.89
CA ALA A 292 -16.10 15.64 13.21
C ALA A 292 -14.84 15.03 13.84
N THR A 293 -14.03 14.36 13.02
CA THR A 293 -12.76 13.73 13.39
C THR A 293 -11.63 14.19 12.50
N SER A 294 -10.43 14.29 13.06
CA SER A 294 -9.21 14.59 12.31
C SER A 294 -8.86 13.46 11.36
N ILE A 295 -8.61 13.80 10.09
CA ILE A 295 -8.18 12.88 9.03
C ILE A 295 -6.78 13.22 8.54
N ILE A 296 -6.14 12.26 7.89
CA ILE A 296 -4.89 12.44 7.16
C ILE A 296 -5.01 11.83 5.77
N ALA A 297 -4.32 12.42 4.80
CA ALA A 297 -4.18 11.87 3.47
C ALA A 297 -2.79 12.09 2.90
N ALA A 298 -2.35 11.19 2.02
CA ALA A 298 -1.07 11.31 1.33
C ALA A 298 -1.07 10.59 -0.02
N ILE A 299 -0.25 11.08 -0.95
CA ILE A 299 0.14 10.39 -2.18
C ILE A 299 1.58 9.94 -2.02
N GLY A 300 1.83 8.64 -2.13
CA GLY A 300 3.19 8.10 -2.04
C GLY A 300 3.50 7.13 -3.17
N THR A 301 4.71 6.59 -3.16
CA THR A 301 5.12 5.55 -4.11
C THR A 301 4.89 4.16 -3.52
N LEU A 302 4.69 3.17 -4.38
CA LEU A 302 4.59 1.77 -3.99
C LEU A 302 5.96 1.10 -4.01
N ASN A 303 6.23 0.25 -3.02
CA ASN A 303 7.46 -0.53 -2.96
C ASN A 303 7.42 -1.76 -3.88
N SER A 304 8.49 -2.56 -3.87
CA SER A 304 8.56 -3.78 -4.69
C SER A 304 7.56 -4.87 -4.29
N ARG A 305 6.88 -4.77 -3.15
CA ARG A 305 5.77 -5.65 -2.73
C ARG A 305 4.38 -5.09 -3.07
N GLY A 306 4.30 -3.86 -3.58
CA GLY A 306 3.04 -3.17 -3.80
C GLY A 306 2.46 -2.53 -2.53
N GLU A 307 3.30 -2.31 -1.50
CA GLU A 307 2.90 -1.66 -0.26
C GLU A 307 3.33 -0.20 -0.23
N ALA A 308 2.71 0.59 0.65
CA ALA A 308 3.03 2.00 0.83
C ALA A 308 4.53 2.24 1.14
N ASN A 309 5.15 3.15 0.41
CA ASN A 309 6.47 3.72 0.65
C ASN A 309 6.35 5.22 1.01
N ALA A 310 7.46 5.92 1.27
CA ALA A 310 7.40 7.32 1.66
C ALA A 310 6.74 8.22 0.60
N HIS A 311 6.07 9.25 1.12
CA HIS A 311 5.53 10.39 0.39
C HIS A 311 6.40 11.63 0.65
N THR A 312 6.32 12.63 -0.23
CA THR A 312 7.03 13.90 -0.02
C THR A 312 6.26 14.83 0.93
N GLN A 313 6.88 15.96 1.30
CA GLN A 313 6.25 16.97 2.14
C GLN A 313 5.05 17.66 1.46
N SER A 314 5.07 17.79 0.14
CA SER A 314 3.97 18.38 -0.64
C SER A 314 2.84 17.37 -0.90
N ASP A 315 3.14 16.07 -0.87
CA ASP A 315 2.19 15.00 -1.15
C ASP A 315 1.44 14.48 0.08
N ARG A 316 1.24 15.32 1.11
CA ARG A 316 0.52 14.95 2.34
C ARG A 316 -0.24 16.14 2.91
N THR A 317 -1.25 15.86 3.74
CA THR A 317 -2.03 16.92 4.40
C THR A 317 -1.14 17.77 5.31
N ASP A 318 -1.25 19.09 5.16
CA ASP A 318 -0.39 20.06 5.81
C ASP A 318 -1.02 20.75 7.04
N GLU A 319 -2.34 20.68 7.16
CA GLU A 319 -3.13 21.18 8.29
C GLU A 319 -3.98 20.07 8.95
N ASP A 320 -4.64 20.40 10.07
CA ASP A 320 -5.64 19.54 10.70
C ASP A 320 -6.95 19.66 9.92
N ILE A 321 -7.27 18.64 9.14
CA ILE A 321 -8.50 18.57 8.36
C ILE A 321 -9.47 17.67 9.11
N LYS A 322 -10.72 18.11 9.25
CA LYS A 322 -11.77 17.33 9.89
C LYS A 322 -12.86 16.93 8.91
N ILE A 323 -13.33 15.70 9.07
CA ILE A 323 -14.50 15.16 8.37
C ILE A 323 -15.47 14.63 9.42
N ASP A 324 -16.75 14.95 9.26
CA ASP A 324 -17.82 14.27 9.97
C ASP A 324 -18.48 13.29 9.00
N PHE A 325 -18.21 12.00 9.19
CA PHE A 325 -18.70 10.94 8.30
C PHE A 325 -20.23 10.76 8.35
N THR A 326 -20.90 11.36 9.34
CA THR A 326 -22.36 11.36 9.47
C THR A 326 -23.03 12.52 8.70
N SER A 327 -22.22 13.45 8.18
CA SER A 327 -22.71 14.58 7.38
C SER A 327 -23.46 14.14 6.14
N LYS A 328 -24.31 15.02 5.62
CA LYS A 328 -25.04 14.84 4.37
C LYS A 328 -24.90 16.06 3.48
N ASN A 329 -24.79 15.84 2.17
CA ASN A 329 -24.71 16.88 1.14
C ASN A 329 -23.54 17.88 1.34
N VAL A 330 -22.37 17.39 1.78
CA VAL A 330 -21.14 18.20 1.77
C VAL A 330 -20.66 18.35 0.32
N HIS A 331 -20.56 19.57 -0.19
CA HIS A 331 -20.17 19.85 -1.58
C HIS A 331 -18.91 20.70 -1.65
N GLU A 332 -17.80 20.20 -1.08
CA GLU A 332 -16.51 20.90 -1.03
C GLU A 332 -15.54 20.45 -2.14
N CYS A 333 -16.00 19.62 -3.07
CA CYS A 333 -15.27 19.32 -4.31
C CYS A 333 -15.77 20.23 -5.42
N ILE A 334 -14.98 21.25 -5.72
CA ILE A 334 -15.30 22.29 -6.71
C ILE A 334 -14.45 22.18 -7.97
N ASN A 335 -13.31 21.50 -7.88
CA ASN A 335 -12.36 21.32 -8.97
C ASN A 335 -12.59 19.99 -9.68
N SER A 336 -12.19 19.93 -10.95
CA SER A 336 -12.14 18.67 -11.70
C SER A 336 -10.71 18.13 -11.63
N LEU A 337 -10.55 16.88 -11.18
CA LEU A 337 -9.24 16.19 -11.20
C LEU A 337 -8.64 16.05 -12.60
N TYR A 338 -9.45 16.24 -13.66
CA TYR A 338 -9.02 16.18 -15.05
C TYR A 338 -8.50 17.52 -15.59
N ASP A 339 -8.82 18.63 -14.92
CA ASP A 339 -8.45 19.98 -15.35
C ASP A 339 -7.14 20.46 -14.70
N ILE A 340 -6.61 19.69 -13.74
CA ILE A 340 -5.31 19.94 -13.13
C ILE A 340 -4.22 19.68 -14.19
N PRO A 341 -3.42 20.70 -14.57
CA PRO A 341 -2.40 20.55 -15.61
C PRO A 341 -1.46 19.39 -15.29
N ASN A 342 -1.19 18.56 -16.31
CA ASN A 342 -0.21 17.48 -16.22
C ASN A 342 1.23 18.03 -16.32
N GLU A 343 1.54 19.08 -15.57
CA GLU A 343 2.88 19.64 -15.46
C GLU A 343 3.73 18.78 -14.51
N GLU A 344 3.90 17.50 -14.85
CA GLU A 344 5.14 16.84 -14.46
C GLU A 344 6.25 17.55 -15.22
N ILE A 345 6.83 18.60 -14.63
CA ILE A 345 8.12 19.09 -15.09
C ILE A 345 9.05 17.88 -14.94
N GLU A 346 9.45 17.27 -16.05
CA GLU A 346 10.43 16.19 -16.06
C GLU A 346 11.77 16.78 -15.60
N LEU A 347 12.01 16.71 -14.30
CA LEU A 347 13.29 17.11 -13.73
C LEU A 347 14.30 16.00 -13.98
N ASP A 348 15.43 16.35 -14.57
CA ASP A 348 16.57 15.44 -14.69
C ASP A 348 17.15 15.09 -13.32
N ALA A 349 17.65 13.87 -13.21
CA ALA A 349 18.41 13.43 -12.04
C ALA A 349 19.66 14.30 -11.86
N TRP A 350 20.06 14.54 -10.61
CA TRP A 350 21.39 15.12 -10.38
C TRP A 350 22.48 14.11 -10.81
N PRO A 351 23.64 14.60 -11.29
CA PRO A 351 24.77 13.73 -11.61
C PRO A 351 25.17 12.86 -10.43
N ILE A 352 25.49 11.60 -10.72
CA ILE A 352 25.99 10.65 -9.71
C ILE A 352 27.47 10.92 -9.51
N GLU A 353 27.86 11.21 -8.27
CA GLU A 353 29.26 11.39 -7.90
C GLU A 353 29.95 10.04 -7.68
N THR A 354 31.27 9.99 -7.88
CA THR A 354 32.08 8.78 -7.71
C THR A 354 33.19 9.00 -6.71
N ILE A 355 33.37 8.05 -5.79
CA ILE A 355 34.51 8.04 -4.85
C ILE A 355 35.52 6.99 -5.32
N ILE A 356 36.76 7.43 -5.52
CA ILE A 356 37.90 6.60 -5.93
C ILE A 356 39.07 6.93 -5.00
N ASP A 357 39.94 5.95 -4.73
CA ASP A 357 41.19 6.12 -3.97
C ASP A 357 41.03 6.59 -2.51
N GLU A 358 39.86 6.38 -1.90
CA GLU A 358 39.61 6.66 -0.49
C GLU A 358 39.35 5.39 0.31
N ASN A 359 40.09 5.22 1.42
CA ASN A 359 39.97 4.05 2.29
C ASN A 359 39.13 4.32 3.54
N ASN A 360 38.89 5.59 3.89
CA ASN A 360 38.05 5.99 5.03
C ASN A 360 36.82 6.75 4.54
N LEU A 361 35.66 6.16 4.74
CA LEU A 361 34.38 6.65 4.22
C LEU A 361 33.47 7.00 5.40
N THR A 362 32.87 8.18 5.41
CA THR A 362 31.86 8.53 6.42
C THR A 362 30.48 8.26 5.86
N ALA A 363 29.66 7.46 6.55
CA ALA A 363 28.31 7.11 6.16
C ALA A 363 27.28 7.72 7.13
N ARG A 364 26.43 8.61 6.62
CA ARG A 364 25.39 9.33 7.37
C ARG A 364 24.03 9.18 6.69
N ILE A 365 22.95 9.39 7.44
CA ILE A 365 21.61 9.45 6.87
C ILE A 365 21.35 10.85 6.30
N GLY A 366 20.54 10.98 5.26
CA GLY A 366 20.14 12.27 4.74
C GLY A 366 18.96 12.21 3.78
N GLN A 367 18.42 13.37 3.44
CA GLN A 367 17.25 13.51 2.56
C GLN A 367 17.51 12.96 1.15
N THR A 368 16.48 12.42 0.51
CA THR A 368 16.64 11.72 -0.78
C THR A 368 16.80 12.62 -1.99
N GLY A 369 16.62 13.93 -1.86
CA GLY A 369 16.69 14.85 -3.01
C GLY A 369 15.44 14.87 -3.89
N GLY A 370 14.28 14.47 -3.34
CA GLY A 370 12.98 14.58 -4.00
C GLY A 370 12.94 13.96 -5.41
N LYS A 371 12.38 14.69 -6.37
CA LYS A 371 12.19 14.23 -7.76
C LYS A 371 13.49 14.14 -8.58
N ARG A 372 14.63 14.64 -8.06
CA ARG A 372 15.94 14.67 -8.75
C ARG A 372 16.97 13.71 -8.16
N GLY A 373 16.79 13.28 -6.92
CA GLY A 373 17.76 12.45 -6.19
C GLY A 373 17.50 10.95 -6.28
N TYR A 374 17.52 10.27 -5.14
CA TYR A 374 17.58 8.80 -5.02
C TYR A 374 16.66 8.07 -5.99
N SER A 375 15.35 8.35 -5.97
CA SER A 375 14.39 7.56 -6.75
C SER A 375 14.57 7.74 -8.26
N LYS A 376 14.97 8.94 -8.69
CA LYS A 376 15.24 9.24 -10.11
C LYS A 376 16.57 8.64 -10.57
N ILE A 377 17.59 8.67 -9.71
CA ILE A 377 18.92 8.09 -9.95
C ILE A 377 18.84 6.56 -10.04
N THR A 378 18.15 5.95 -9.09
CA THR A 378 18.16 4.49 -8.90
C THR A 378 17.05 3.77 -9.65
N GLY A 379 15.97 4.48 -9.99
CA GLY A 379 14.71 3.88 -10.45
C GLY A 379 13.98 3.08 -9.36
N GLN A 380 14.46 3.13 -8.11
CA GLN A 380 13.89 2.42 -6.97
C GLN A 380 13.12 3.39 -6.07
N PRO A 381 12.04 2.94 -5.43
CA PRO A 381 11.28 3.79 -4.51
C PRO A 381 12.06 3.95 -3.20
N SER A 382 12.01 5.15 -2.62
CA SER A 382 12.80 5.54 -1.45
C SER A 382 11.93 5.87 -0.23
N TRP A 383 12.50 5.72 0.97
CA TRP A 383 11.85 5.98 2.26
C TRP A 383 11.98 7.42 2.77
N GLY A 384 12.29 8.38 1.89
CA GLY A 384 12.50 9.78 2.26
C GLY A 384 13.89 10.07 2.85
N ILE A 385 14.65 9.02 3.19
CA ILE A 385 16.05 9.08 3.58
C ILE A 385 16.90 8.09 2.79
N CYS A 386 18.20 8.37 2.70
CA CYS A 386 19.19 7.51 2.07
C CYS A 386 20.59 7.74 2.68
N TRP A 387 21.55 6.91 2.28
CA TRP A 387 22.94 7.01 2.68
C TRP A 387 23.65 8.15 1.95
N TYR A 388 24.30 8.99 2.74
CA TYR A 388 25.29 9.96 2.29
C TYR A 388 26.68 9.41 2.62
N ILE A 389 27.52 9.26 1.60
CA ILE A 389 28.89 8.81 1.78
C ILE A 389 29.82 9.96 1.46
N ASN A 390 30.68 10.35 2.41
CA ASN A 390 31.51 11.55 2.35
C ASN A 390 30.70 12.80 1.95
N ASP A 391 29.50 12.93 2.52
CA ASP A 391 28.55 14.03 2.29
C ASP A 391 28.02 14.15 0.84
N LEU A 392 28.22 13.10 0.04
CA LEU A 392 27.65 12.96 -1.30
C LEU A 392 26.37 12.11 -1.24
N LEU A 393 25.35 12.47 -2.02
CA LEU A 393 24.12 11.70 -2.17
C LEU A 393 24.41 10.40 -2.92
N ILE A 394 24.30 9.26 -2.22
CA ILE A 394 24.46 7.89 -2.75
C ILE A 394 25.52 7.74 -3.86
N PRO A 395 26.79 8.15 -3.65
CA PRO A 395 27.82 8.06 -4.68
C PRO A 395 28.12 6.61 -5.04
N GLU A 396 28.62 6.39 -6.26
CA GLU A 396 29.21 5.10 -6.62
C GLU A 396 30.64 5.02 -6.06
N ILE A 397 30.97 3.96 -5.35
CA ILE A 397 32.28 3.80 -4.69
C ILE A 397 33.11 2.80 -5.48
N THR A 398 34.38 3.09 -5.73
CA THR A 398 35.32 2.12 -6.31
C THR A 398 36.26 1.57 -5.24
N VAL A 399 36.33 0.25 -5.14
CA VAL A 399 37.22 -0.46 -4.20
C VAL A 399 38.07 -1.51 -4.92
N GLU A 400 39.21 -1.87 -4.34
CA GLU A 400 40.12 -2.88 -4.90
C GLU A 400 40.11 -4.17 -4.07
N ARG A 401 40.17 -5.31 -4.76
CA ARG A 401 40.34 -6.63 -4.13
C ARG A 401 41.64 -6.67 -3.31
N GLY A 402 41.60 -7.26 -2.13
CA GLY A 402 42.73 -7.36 -1.20
C GLY A 402 42.99 -6.10 -0.36
N GLN A 403 42.34 -4.97 -0.66
CA GLN A 403 42.46 -3.75 0.12
C GLN A 403 41.42 -3.70 1.25
N THR A 404 41.74 -2.97 2.33
CA THR A 404 40.85 -2.77 3.47
C THR A 404 40.31 -1.34 3.49
N TYR A 405 38.99 -1.23 3.64
CA TYR A 405 38.22 0.01 3.70
C TYR A 405 37.52 0.11 5.06
N THR A 406 37.37 1.32 5.57
CA THR A 406 36.68 1.59 6.84
C THR A 406 35.53 2.55 6.59
N PHE A 407 34.31 2.14 6.91
CA PHE A 407 33.15 3.02 6.96
C PHE A 407 32.91 3.46 8.40
N ILE A 408 32.87 4.77 8.63
CA ILE A 408 32.47 5.41 9.87
C ILE A 408 30.96 5.63 9.79
N VAL A 409 30.18 4.81 10.49
CA VAL A 409 28.74 4.70 10.31
C VAL A 409 27.99 5.45 11.40
N GLU A 410 27.12 6.36 10.99
CA GLU A 410 26.30 7.21 11.86
C GLU A 410 24.80 7.04 11.57
N GLY A 411 24.34 5.78 11.54
CA GLY A 411 22.95 5.41 11.18
C GLY A 411 21.98 5.19 12.35
N GLY A 412 22.44 5.28 13.59
CA GLY A 412 21.66 5.05 14.80
C GLY A 412 21.90 3.71 15.49
N VAL A 413 21.76 3.70 16.83
CA VAL A 413 22.13 2.58 17.71
C VAL A 413 20.94 1.84 18.32
N ASP A 414 19.75 2.44 18.32
CA ASP A 414 18.60 1.95 19.08
C ASP A 414 17.60 1.19 18.17
N PRO A 415 17.61 -0.15 18.16
CA PRO A 415 16.71 -0.95 17.34
C PRO A 415 15.23 -0.82 17.73
N SER A 416 14.92 -0.26 18.90
CA SER A 416 13.54 -0.04 19.31
C SER A 416 12.86 1.12 18.57
N ASN A 417 13.67 2.02 17.98
CA ASN A 417 13.26 3.17 17.18
C ASN A 417 13.59 2.93 15.69
N PRO A 418 12.73 2.23 14.94
CA PRO A 418 13.00 1.88 13.55
C PRO A 418 13.22 3.12 12.66
N ALA A 419 12.54 4.24 12.93
CA ALA A 419 12.72 5.47 12.15
C ALA A 419 14.16 6.03 12.22
N ARG A 420 14.92 5.72 13.27
CA ARG A 420 16.29 6.20 13.49
C ARG A 420 17.32 5.07 13.64
N TYR A 421 17.01 3.87 13.19
CA TYR A 421 17.91 2.72 13.27
C TYR A 421 18.25 2.16 11.90
N HIS A 422 19.40 2.59 11.38
CA HIS A 422 19.87 2.29 10.03
C HIS A 422 21.31 1.75 10.03
N PRO A 423 21.57 0.52 10.48
CA PRO A 423 22.91 -0.04 10.43
C PRO A 423 23.37 -0.27 8.98
N LEU A 424 24.64 0.02 8.67
CA LEU A 424 25.21 -0.15 7.33
C LEU A 424 25.78 -1.57 7.17
N TYR A 425 25.56 -2.19 6.02
CA TYR A 425 26.20 -3.44 5.65
C TYR A 425 26.51 -3.49 4.14
N ILE A 426 27.34 -4.45 3.73
CA ILE A 426 27.76 -4.63 2.32
C ILE A 426 27.23 -5.97 1.82
N THR A 427 26.56 -5.97 0.67
CA THR A 427 25.79 -7.11 0.18
C THR A 427 25.78 -7.21 -1.35
N ALA A 428 25.44 -8.38 -1.87
CA ALA A 428 25.09 -8.58 -3.27
C ALA A 428 23.66 -8.09 -3.60
N SER A 429 22.83 -7.79 -2.60
CA SER A 429 21.45 -7.36 -2.81
C SER A 429 21.36 -5.88 -3.18
N PRO A 430 20.77 -5.52 -4.34
CA PRO A 430 20.58 -4.12 -4.72
C PRO A 430 19.54 -3.38 -3.88
N GLU A 431 18.67 -4.10 -3.17
CA GLU A 431 17.60 -3.52 -2.34
C GLU A 431 17.96 -3.46 -0.85
N GLY A 432 18.91 -4.26 -0.36
CA GLY A 432 19.25 -4.27 1.06
C GLY A 432 18.17 -4.91 1.96
N GLY A 433 18.07 -4.43 3.20
CA GLY A 433 17.04 -4.84 4.15
C GLY A 433 17.16 -6.29 4.63
N PHE A 434 18.37 -6.74 4.97
CA PHE A 434 18.62 -8.11 5.45
C PHE A 434 17.72 -8.52 6.64
N GLY A 435 17.52 -7.62 7.61
CA GLY A 435 16.77 -7.90 8.83
C GLY A 435 15.27 -8.15 8.63
N GLN A 436 14.69 -7.76 7.48
CA GLN A 436 13.28 -7.97 7.13
C GLN A 436 13.05 -9.14 6.15
N LYS A 437 14.12 -9.86 5.79
CA LYS A 437 14.06 -11.02 4.90
C LYS A 437 13.73 -12.29 5.68
N THR A 438 13.10 -13.24 5.00
CA THR A 438 12.84 -14.57 5.58
C THR A 438 14.16 -15.33 5.79
N ASP A 439 14.18 -16.34 6.66
CA ASP A 439 15.38 -17.15 6.90
C ASP A 439 15.96 -17.76 5.61
N GLU A 440 15.09 -18.12 4.65
CA GLU A 440 15.50 -18.61 3.34
C GLU A 440 16.20 -17.52 2.52
N GLN A 441 15.59 -16.35 2.43
CA GLN A 441 16.16 -15.19 1.74
C GLN A 441 17.47 -14.71 2.37
N GLN A 442 17.59 -14.77 3.70
CA GLN A 442 18.82 -14.45 4.42
C GLN A 442 19.95 -15.43 4.12
N ARG A 443 19.64 -16.73 3.98
CA ARG A 443 20.62 -17.75 3.59
C ARG A 443 21.10 -17.59 2.15
N ASP A 444 20.22 -17.16 1.26
CA ASP A 444 20.53 -16.98 -0.16
C ASP A 444 21.28 -15.67 -0.46
N GLU A 445 21.18 -14.67 0.42
CA GLU A 445 21.86 -13.40 0.25
C GLU A 445 23.33 -13.46 0.65
N ARG A 446 24.21 -13.13 -0.29
CA ARG A 446 25.64 -13.01 -0.02
C ARG A 446 25.95 -11.66 0.64
N VAL A 447 26.35 -11.73 1.92
CA VAL A 447 26.86 -10.59 2.70
C VAL A 447 28.38 -10.57 2.66
N PHE A 448 28.96 -9.38 2.49
CA PHE A 448 30.41 -9.18 2.43
C PHE A 448 30.98 -8.50 3.69
N ALA A 449 30.18 -7.69 4.39
CA ALA A 449 30.53 -7.07 5.65
C ALA A 449 29.27 -6.56 6.38
N GLY A 450 29.33 -6.40 7.71
CA GLY A 450 28.33 -5.64 8.47
C GLY A 450 27.20 -6.46 9.09
N VAL A 451 27.24 -7.79 8.96
CA VAL A 451 26.31 -8.73 9.61
C VAL A 451 27.13 -9.82 10.29
N ASP A 452 26.72 -10.18 11.50
CA ASP A 452 27.24 -11.30 12.27
C ASP A 452 26.09 -12.12 12.87
N TRP A 453 26.37 -13.29 13.42
CA TRP A 453 25.36 -14.22 13.95
C TRP A 453 25.61 -14.47 15.43
N ASN A 454 24.55 -14.45 16.23
CA ASN A 454 24.66 -14.81 17.65
C ASN A 454 24.72 -16.34 17.82
N ASP A 455 24.94 -16.80 19.06
CA ASP A 455 25.05 -18.24 19.38
C ASP A 455 23.77 -19.05 19.05
N GLU A 456 22.63 -18.37 18.93
CA GLU A 456 21.33 -18.95 18.58
C GLU A 456 21.10 -18.98 17.05
N GLY A 457 22.03 -18.45 16.26
CA GLY A 457 21.95 -18.39 14.80
C GLY A 457 21.11 -17.23 14.26
N TYR A 458 20.74 -16.26 15.09
CA TYR A 458 20.05 -15.04 14.64
C TYR A 458 21.06 -14.01 14.14
N PRO A 459 20.85 -13.45 12.93
CA PRO A 459 21.72 -12.42 12.39
C PRO A 459 21.47 -11.07 13.08
N TYR A 460 22.54 -10.31 13.27
CA TYR A 460 22.51 -8.95 13.80
C TYR A 460 23.54 -8.07 13.08
N PRO A 461 23.29 -6.76 12.95
CA PRO A 461 24.22 -5.86 12.28
C PRO A 461 25.37 -5.47 13.20
N THR A 462 26.59 -5.38 12.66
CA THR A 462 27.80 -5.03 13.43
C THR A 462 28.17 -3.56 13.38
N ALA A 463 27.55 -2.78 12.48
CA ALA A 463 27.87 -1.37 12.27
C ALA A 463 26.65 -0.45 12.54
N ALA A 464 26.29 -0.33 13.81
CA ALA A 464 25.26 0.58 14.31
C ALA A 464 25.91 1.64 15.23
N GLY A 465 26.08 2.87 14.73
CA GLY A 465 26.72 3.99 15.45
C GLY A 465 25.72 5.09 15.78
N ARG A 466 26.17 6.17 16.45
CA ARG A 466 25.30 7.33 16.77
C ARG A 466 24.49 7.79 15.55
N PHE A 467 23.30 8.31 15.75
CA PHE A 467 22.49 8.80 14.63
C PHE A 467 22.94 10.21 14.21
N CYS A 468 23.24 10.39 12.92
CA CYS A 468 23.41 11.69 12.29
C CYS A 468 22.59 11.76 11.00
N GLU A 469 21.86 12.85 10.82
CA GLU A 469 21.03 13.10 9.64
C GLU A 469 21.31 14.47 9.02
N TRP A 470 21.49 14.51 7.70
CA TRP A 470 21.34 15.73 6.92
C TRP A 470 19.85 16.05 6.77
N ALA A 471 19.33 16.88 7.68
CA ALA A 471 17.93 17.26 7.75
C ALA A 471 17.66 18.61 7.05
N HIS A 472 16.43 18.83 6.59
CA HIS A 472 16.05 20.11 5.99
C HIS A 472 16.16 21.27 6.99
N LYS A 473 16.76 22.39 6.58
CA LYS A 473 16.75 23.63 7.37
C LYS A 473 15.32 24.17 7.54
N THR A 474 14.54 24.12 6.46
CA THR A 474 13.16 24.62 6.38
C THR A 474 12.25 23.57 5.74
N VAL A 475 11.90 23.74 4.47
CA VAL A 475 11.12 22.80 3.66
C VAL A 475 12.03 22.12 2.65
N ASP A 476 11.53 21.10 1.97
CA ASP A 476 12.25 20.48 0.87
C ASP A 476 12.44 21.47 -0.28
N MET A 477 13.70 21.72 -0.64
CA MET A 477 14.10 22.62 -1.71
C MET A 477 14.61 21.89 -2.96
N SER A 478 14.52 20.56 -2.99
CA SER A 478 15.06 19.71 -4.06
C SER A 478 14.56 20.09 -5.46
N GLU A 479 13.28 20.43 -5.62
CA GLU A 479 12.71 20.83 -6.91
C GLU A 479 13.28 22.17 -7.40
N ASN A 480 13.62 23.07 -6.48
CA ASN A 480 14.17 24.40 -6.75
C ASN A 480 15.70 24.39 -6.91
N SER A 481 16.36 23.29 -6.54
CA SER A 481 17.82 23.14 -6.58
C SER A 481 18.26 22.50 -7.90
N LEU A 482 18.93 23.29 -8.74
CA LEU A 482 19.46 22.84 -10.03
C LEU A 482 20.59 21.80 -9.90
N THR A 483 21.34 21.82 -8.80
CA THR A 483 22.46 20.89 -8.55
C THR A 483 22.35 20.28 -7.16
N PHE A 484 22.96 19.12 -6.95
CA PHE A 484 23.04 18.52 -5.62
C PHE A 484 23.74 19.45 -4.61
N ALA A 485 24.80 20.15 -5.02
CA ALA A 485 25.49 21.10 -4.14
C ALA A 485 24.55 22.22 -3.62
N SER A 486 23.73 22.81 -4.48
CA SER A 486 22.79 23.85 -4.05
C SER A 486 21.64 23.29 -3.20
N PHE A 487 21.27 22.01 -3.38
CA PHE A 487 20.36 21.32 -2.48
C PHE A 487 21.01 21.04 -1.12
N PHE A 488 22.25 20.56 -1.10
CA PHE A 488 23.00 20.25 0.11
C PHE A 488 23.18 21.48 1.01
N ASP A 489 23.37 22.66 0.42
CA ASP A 489 23.40 23.94 1.15
C ASP A 489 22.09 24.26 1.90
N THR A 490 20.97 23.61 1.55
CA THR A 490 19.67 23.75 2.24
C THR A 490 19.51 22.77 3.41
N LEU A 491 20.47 21.88 3.62
CA LEU A 491 20.47 20.88 4.69
C LEU A 491 21.35 21.31 5.86
N ARG A 492 21.05 20.80 7.04
CA ARG A 492 21.88 20.91 8.25
C ARG A 492 22.14 19.52 8.82
N LEU A 493 23.30 19.35 9.43
CA LEU A 493 23.65 18.09 10.10
C LEU A 493 23.12 18.12 11.54
N ASP A 494 22.18 17.22 11.85
CA ASP A 494 21.65 17.01 13.18
C ASP A 494 22.16 15.65 13.71
N CYS A 495 22.92 15.66 14.81
CA CYS A 495 23.55 14.46 15.39
C CYS A 495 23.19 14.26 16.86
N ASP A 496 22.92 13.01 17.24
CA ASP A 496 22.80 12.61 18.63
C ASP A 496 24.18 12.54 19.31
N GLN A 497 24.16 12.60 20.65
CA GLN A 497 25.36 12.32 21.45
C GLN A 497 25.74 10.83 21.33
N GLY A 498 27.05 10.55 21.28
CA GLY A 498 27.58 9.20 21.20
C GLY A 498 28.73 9.09 20.22
N GLU A 499 29.15 7.85 19.98
CA GLU A 499 30.25 7.51 19.08
C GLU A 499 29.73 6.88 17.78
N PRO A 500 30.38 7.14 16.63
CA PRO A 500 30.10 6.41 15.40
C PRO A 500 30.56 4.95 15.50
N ALA A 501 29.96 4.07 14.70
CA ALA A 501 30.43 2.70 14.55
C ALA A 501 31.46 2.61 13.43
N LYS A 502 32.29 1.55 13.45
CA LYS A 502 33.25 1.28 12.38
C LYS A 502 32.93 -0.04 11.72
N LEU A 503 32.64 0.01 10.42
CA LEU A 503 32.59 -1.17 9.57
C LEU A 503 33.92 -1.29 8.83
N VAL A 504 34.74 -2.26 9.23
CA VAL A 504 36.01 -2.56 8.56
C VAL A 504 35.77 -3.70 7.58
N TRP A 505 36.05 -3.48 6.31
CA TRP A 505 35.85 -4.45 5.24
C TRP A 505 37.13 -4.65 4.45
N THR A 506 37.66 -5.87 4.47
CA THR A 506 38.71 -6.31 3.56
C THR A 506 38.07 -6.99 2.36
N VAL A 507 38.28 -6.45 1.16
CA VAL A 507 37.64 -6.94 -0.06
C VAL A 507 38.25 -8.28 -0.45
N ALA A 508 37.46 -9.36 -0.42
CA ALA A 508 37.96 -10.69 -0.76
C ALA A 508 38.21 -10.85 -2.26
N PRO A 509 39.18 -11.68 -2.70
CA PRO A 509 39.47 -11.89 -4.12
C PRO A 509 38.28 -12.39 -4.97
N ASP A 510 37.34 -13.09 -4.35
CA ASP A 510 36.14 -13.66 -4.97
C ASP A 510 34.91 -12.74 -4.88
N THR A 511 35.09 -11.49 -4.41
CA THR A 511 34.04 -10.47 -4.40
C THR A 511 33.66 -10.13 -5.85
N PRO A 512 32.37 -10.14 -6.23
CA PRO A 512 31.91 -9.75 -7.58
C PRO A 512 32.29 -8.31 -7.92
N ASP A 513 32.36 -7.98 -9.21
CA ASP A 513 32.68 -6.63 -9.71
C ASP A 513 31.66 -5.55 -9.28
N LEU A 514 30.47 -5.97 -8.86
CA LEU A 514 29.42 -5.08 -8.38
C LEU A 514 28.82 -5.66 -7.10
N VAL A 515 28.89 -4.87 -6.03
CA VAL A 515 28.20 -5.11 -4.75
C VAL A 515 27.53 -3.80 -4.31
N TYR A 516 26.86 -3.80 -3.17
CA TYR A 516 26.07 -2.66 -2.71
C TYR A 516 26.35 -2.38 -1.23
N TYR A 517 26.46 -1.10 -0.86
CA TYR A 517 26.31 -0.68 0.52
C TYR A 517 24.82 -0.41 0.77
N GLN A 518 24.25 -0.98 1.83
CA GLN A 518 22.82 -0.89 2.11
C GLN A 518 22.53 -0.77 3.60
N CYS A 519 21.28 -0.44 3.93
CA CYS A 519 20.77 -0.49 5.29
C CYS A 519 20.34 -1.92 5.66
N TYR A 520 20.71 -2.38 6.84
CA TYR A 520 20.37 -3.70 7.36
C TYR A 520 18.85 -3.87 7.57
N THR A 521 18.19 -2.84 8.10
CA THR A 521 16.77 -2.89 8.50
C THR A 521 15.84 -2.48 7.36
N HIS A 522 16.17 -1.42 6.63
CA HIS A 522 15.34 -0.84 5.58
C HIS A 522 15.86 -1.14 4.18
N LYS A 523 14.94 -1.30 3.23
CA LYS A 523 15.30 -1.46 1.82
C LYS A 523 15.51 -0.11 1.14
N ASN A 524 16.34 -0.10 0.11
CA ASN A 524 16.56 1.01 -0.82
C ASN A 524 17.08 2.30 -0.16
N LEU A 525 18.15 2.19 0.63
CA LEU A 525 18.80 3.35 1.25
C LEU A 525 20.18 3.64 0.66
N GLY A 526 20.86 2.65 0.10
CA GLY A 526 22.23 2.80 -0.41
C GLY A 526 22.36 2.47 -1.89
N TRP A 527 23.61 2.33 -2.34
CA TRP A 527 23.93 2.26 -3.75
C TRP A 527 25.17 1.40 -4.02
N LYS A 528 25.75 1.56 -5.20
CA LYS A 528 26.72 0.63 -5.78
C LYS A 528 28.13 0.83 -5.23
N ILE A 529 28.81 -0.29 -5.08
CA ILE A 529 30.27 -0.39 -4.97
C ILE A 529 30.77 -1.18 -6.18
N HIS A 530 31.62 -0.55 -6.98
CA HIS A 530 32.37 -1.19 -8.05
C HIS A 530 33.66 -1.77 -7.49
N VAL A 531 33.84 -3.08 -7.67
CA VAL A 531 35.03 -3.79 -7.22
C VAL A 531 35.96 -3.99 -8.41
N LYS A 532 37.22 -3.58 -8.25
CA LYS A 532 38.27 -3.66 -9.26
C LYS A 532 39.41 -4.54 -8.79
N ASP A 533 40.20 -4.98 -9.75
CA ASP A 533 41.44 -5.70 -9.47
C ASP A 533 42.51 -4.76 -8.89
N PRO A 534 43.48 -5.29 -8.13
CA PRO A 534 44.52 -4.50 -7.50
C PRO A 534 45.30 -3.63 -8.49
N GLY A 535 45.57 -2.38 -8.12
CA GLY A 535 46.33 -1.45 -8.95
C GLY A 535 45.52 -0.84 -10.10
N TYR A 536 44.20 -0.75 -9.93
CA TYR A 536 43.33 -0.05 -10.87
C TYR A 536 43.72 1.42 -10.92
N LYS A 537 43.78 1.99 -12.13
CA LYS A 537 44.02 3.42 -12.34
C LYS A 537 42.81 4.00 -13.05
N SER A 538 42.17 4.98 -12.42
CA SER A 538 41.03 5.68 -13.03
C SER A 538 41.48 6.47 -14.26
N GLU A 539 40.72 6.38 -15.36
CA GLU A 539 40.96 7.22 -16.54
C GLU A 539 40.64 8.70 -16.26
N LEU A 540 39.84 9.01 -15.22
CA LEU A 540 39.51 10.39 -14.83
C LEU A 540 40.73 11.15 -14.27
N THR A 541 41.65 10.46 -13.60
CA THR A 541 42.91 11.04 -13.10
C THR A 541 43.96 11.27 -14.20
N ALA A 542 43.87 10.58 -15.34
CA ALA A 542 44.83 10.77 -16.44
C ALA A 542 44.60 12.08 -17.23
N ALA A 543 43.38 12.61 -17.18
CA ALA A 543 43.03 13.86 -17.86
C ALA A 543 43.57 15.12 -17.15
N SER A 544 43.72 15.10 -15.81
CA SER A 544 44.25 16.25 -15.06
C SER A 544 45.77 16.43 -15.21
N ASP A 545 46.52 15.33 -15.37
CA ASP A 545 47.98 15.38 -15.48
C ASP A 545 48.48 15.77 -16.89
N SER A 546 47.63 15.68 -17.92
CA SER A 546 48.01 16.00 -19.30
C SER A 546 47.91 17.49 -19.67
N ILE A 547 47.33 18.34 -18.82
CA ILE A 547 47.11 19.78 -19.13
C ILE A 547 48.26 20.67 -18.60
N MET A 548 49.16 20.16 -17.75
CA MET A 548 50.24 20.96 -17.14
C MET A 548 51.58 20.99 -17.91
N SER A 549 51.64 20.49 -19.15
CA SER A 549 52.91 20.42 -19.92
C SER A 549 52.98 21.29 -21.19
N SER A 550 51.97 22.10 -21.54
CA SER A 550 52.00 22.88 -22.79
C SER A 550 51.68 24.37 -22.63
N SER A 551 52.29 25.03 -21.64
CA SER A 551 52.20 26.50 -21.51
C SER A 551 53.53 27.11 -21.10
N LEU A 552 54.55 26.94 -21.94
CA LEU A 552 55.64 27.90 -22.08
C LEU A 552 55.98 27.99 -23.57
N ILE A 553 56.22 29.21 -24.03
CA ILE A 553 56.44 29.64 -25.43
C ILE A 553 55.13 30.04 -26.12
N THR A 554 54.70 31.29 -25.97
CA THR A 554 54.81 32.34 -27.01
C THR A 554 54.18 33.64 -26.46
N LEU A 555 55.00 34.52 -25.89
CA LEU A 555 54.59 35.92 -25.63
C LEU A 555 55.60 36.82 -26.31
N LEU A 556 55.27 37.30 -27.52
CA LEU A 556 55.84 38.53 -28.07
C LEU A 556 55.09 38.98 -29.33
N ILE A 557 54.71 40.26 -29.30
CA ILE A 557 54.33 41.16 -30.42
C ILE A 557 52.86 41.17 -30.80
N ILE A 558 52.09 42.08 -30.17
CA ILE A 558 51.12 42.93 -30.90
C ILE A 558 51.19 44.35 -30.31
N THR A 559 51.93 45.23 -30.98
CA THR A 559 51.73 46.68 -30.91
C THR A 559 51.66 47.23 -32.32
N GLY A 560 50.53 47.87 -32.63
CA GLY A 560 50.38 48.80 -33.75
C GLY A 560 49.98 48.16 -35.07
N ILE A 561 48.77 48.45 -35.54
CA ILE A 561 48.54 49.36 -36.67
C ILE A 561 47.01 49.54 -36.80
N HIS A 562 46.56 50.73 -36.41
CA HIS A 562 45.33 51.34 -36.93
C HIS A 562 45.72 52.08 -38.20
N SER A 563 45.24 51.62 -39.36
CA SER A 563 45.27 52.41 -40.60
C SER A 563 44.50 51.72 -41.73
N LEU A 564 43.41 52.38 -42.13
CA LEU A 564 42.88 52.54 -43.49
C LEU A 564 42.17 51.37 -44.20
N LEU A 565 40.84 51.56 -44.30
CA LEU A 565 40.06 51.68 -45.55
C LEU A 565 40.26 50.61 -46.64
N ARG A 566 39.33 49.65 -46.72
CA ARG A 566 38.24 49.66 -47.73
C ARG A 566 37.19 48.61 -47.45
#